data_AF-A0A842WJB8-F1
#
_entry.id   AF-A0A842WJB8-F1
#
_cell.length_a   1.000
_cell.length_b   1.000
_cell.length_c   1.000
_cell.angle_alpha   90.00
_cell.angle_beta   90.00
_cell.angle_gamma   90.00
#
_symmetry.space_group_name_H-M   'P 1'
#
loop_
_entity.id
_entity.type
_entity.pdbx_description
1 polymer ?
#
loop_
_entity_poly.entity_id
_entity_poly.type
_entity_poly.pdbx_seq_one_letter_code
_entity_poly.pdbx_strand_id
1 'polypeptide(L)'
;MEEITKSLIFAFLLIAILYAFGAIAYHNLEHWRWVDSIYFMTATFTTVGYGDFVPSTDEGKIFTVFFMWTGISIGFYLIYTISKYREEKIDHRLFPFVAHIMDRGSKKEKKKKYYSEMSPEEIPRDIRQIINPARPSAKRKRTKK
;
A
#
# COMPACT_ATOMS: atom_id res chain seq x y z
N MET A 1 12.72 11.63 -7.11
CA MET A 1 12.89 12.17 -5.73
C MET A 1 12.55 13.66 -5.55
N GLU A 2 13.26 14.63 -6.15
CA GLU A 2 13.03 16.07 -5.88
C GLU A 2 11.62 16.55 -6.26
N GLU A 3 11.10 16.11 -7.40
CA GLU A 3 9.73 16.44 -7.84
C GLU A 3 8.65 15.96 -6.85
N ILE A 4 8.81 14.76 -6.30
CA ILE A 4 7.86 14.20 -5.32
C ILE A 4 7.89 15.00 -4.03
N THR A 5 9.08 15.39 -3.56
CA THR A 5 9.22 16.25 -2.40
C THR A 5 8.50 17.59 -2.61
N LYS A 6 8.62 18.19 -3.80
CA LYS A 6 7.88 19.42 -4.16
C LYS A 6 6.36 19.18 -4.18
N SER A 7 5.89 18.08 -4.75
CA SER A 7 4.47 17.70 -4.74
C SER A 7 3.93 17.51 -3.32
N LEU A 8 4.71 16.91 -2.42
CA LEU A 8 4.34 16.74 -1.01
C LEU A 8 4.28 18.08 -0.28
N ILE A 9 5.31 18.93 -0.42
CA ILE A 9 5.32 20.28 0.16
C ILE A 9 4.10 21.06 -0.34
N PHE A 10 3.80 21.00 -1.63
CA PHE A 10 2.64 21.64 -2.22
C PHE A 10 1.32 21.11 -1.60
N ALA A 11 1.17 19.79 -1.42
CA ALA A 11 0.00 19.21 -0.76
C ALA A 11 -0.15 19.73 0.68
N PHE A 12 0.93 19.75 1.46
CA PHE A 12 0.89 20.27 2.84
C PHE A 12 0.57 21.76 2.89
N LEU A 13 1.07 22.56 1.96
CA LEU A 13 0.73 23.98 1.84
C LEU A 13 -0.75 24.17 1.49
N LEU A 14 -1.31 23.37 0.56
CA LEU A 14 -2.74 23.42 0.25
C LEU A 14 -3.61 23.07 1.46
N ILE A 15 -3.23 22.04 2.23
CA ILE A 15 -3.92 21.68 3.48
C ILE A 15 -3.83 22.83 4.48
N ALA A 16 -2.65 23.42 4.68
CA ALA A 16 -2.47 24.53 5.61
C ALA A 16 -3.31 25.76 5.22
N ILE A 17 -3.35 26.10 3.94
CA ILE A 17 -4.18 27.21 3.41
C ILE A 17 -5.66 26.88 3.60
N LEU A 18 -6.10 25.67 3.26
CA LEU A 18 -7.49 25.23 3.48
C LEU A 18 -7.87 25.31 4.96
N TYR A 19 -6.97 24.90 5.86
CA TYR A 19 -7.19 24.95 7.30
C TYR A 19 -7.23 26.38 7.84
N ALA A 20 -6.33 27.25 7.40
CA ALA A 20 -6.36 28.66 7.79
C ALA A 20 -7.64 29.36 7.30
N PHE A 21 -7.98 29.15 6.02
CA PHE A 21 -9.18 29.72 5.42
C PHE A 21 -10.46 29.20 6.09
N GLY A 22 -10.55 27.89 6.31
CA GLY A 22 -11.70 27.29 6.99
C GLY A 22 -11.84 27.74 8.44
N ALA A 23 -10.73 27.90 9.18
CA ALA A 23 -10.80 28.38 10.57
C ALA A 23 -11.32 29.81 10.64
N ILE A 24 -10.88 30.68 9.72
CA ILE A 24 -11.41 32.05 9.59
C ILE A 24 -12.89 32.00 9.20
N ALA A 25 -13.26 31.17 8.22
CA ALA A 25 -14.65 31.07 7.77
C ALA A 25 -15.58 30.62 8.91
N TYR A 26 -15.29 29.51 9.59
CA TYR A 26 -16.14 29.03 10.69
C TYR A 26 -16.17 30.00 11.88
N HIS A 27 -15.06 30.68 12.20
CA HIS A 27 -15.05 31.71 13.23
C HIS A 27 -16.01 32.87 12.90
N ASN A 28 -16.09 33.28 11.63
CA ASN A 28 -16.94 34.39 11.21
C ASN A 28 -18.40 33.97 10.96
N LEU A 29 -18.61 32.81 10.35
CA LEU A 29 -19.94 32.32 9.97
C LEU A 29 -20.70 31.73 11.16
N GLU A 30 -20.02 30.96 12.01
CA GLU A 30 -20.66 30.25 13.14
C GLU A 30 -20.36 30.89 14.50
N HIS A 31 -19.53 31.95 14.53
CA HIS A 31 -19.08 32.62 15.75
C HIS A 31 -18.41 31.69 16.78
N TRP A 32 -17.89 30.55 16.31
CA TRP A 32 -17.18 29.59 17.13
C TRP A 32 -15.80 30.12 17.54
N ARG A 33 -15.26 29.66 18.66
CA ARG A 33 -13.87 29.98 19.00
C ARG A 33 -12.94 29.36 17.96
N TRP A 34 -11.76 29.93 17.79
CA TRP A 34 -10.75 29.41 16.86
C TRP A 34 -10.44 27.92 17.07
N VAL A 35 -10.36 27.50 18.33
CA VAL A 35 -10.11 26.10 18.71
C VAL A 35 -11.26 25.19 18.29
N ASP A 36 -12.51 25.61 18.54
CA ASP A 36 -13.71 24.85 18.19
C ASP A 36 -13.86 24.72 16.66
N SER A 37 -13.51 25.78 15.93
CA SER A 37 -13.46 25.77 14.46
C SER A 37 -12.45 24.75 13.93
N ILE A 38 -11.22 24.77 14.43
CA ILE A 38 -10.17 23.82 14.01
C ILE A 38 -10.52 22.40 14.44
N TYR A 39 -11.14 22.22 15.60
CA TYR A 39 -11.64 20.94 16.08
C TYR A 39 -12.68 20.36 15.13
N PHE A 40 -13.74 21.12 14.81
CA PHE A 40 -14.77 20.72 13.86
C PHE A 40 -14.18 20.38 12.49
N MET A 41 -13.29 21.24 11.98
CA MET A 41 -12.62 21.00 10.69
C MET A 41 -11.81 19.72 10.69
N THR A 42 -11.08 19.45 11.78
CA THR A 42 -10.26 18.23 11.91
C THR A 42 -11.15 16.99 11.99
N ALA A 43 -12.21 17.02 12.79
CA ALA A 43 -13.17 15.92 12.89
C ALA A 43 -13.87 15.65 11.55
N THR A 44 -14.18 16.71 10.79
CA THR A 44 -14.81 16.62 9.47
C THR A 44 -13.83 16.09 8.41
N PHE A 45 -12.62 16.65 8.34
CA PHE A 45 -11.60 16.28 7.35
C PHE A 45 -11.12 14.85 7.53
N THR A 46 -11.00 14.39 8.78
CA THR A 46 -10.64 13.00 9.11
C THR A 46 -11.84 12.05 9.05
N THR A 47 -13.03 12.55 8.68
CA THR A 47 -14.29 11.79 8.60
C THR A 47 -14.71 11.13 9.92
N VAL A 48 -14.21 11.64 11.05
CA VAL A 48 -14.58 11.16 12.39
C VAL A 48 -15.99 11.63 12.74
N GLY A 49 -16.28 12.92 12.53
CA GLY A 49 -17.64 13.47 12.60
C GLY A 49 -18.38 13.22 13.92
N TYR A 50 -17.83 13.63 15.05
CA TYR A 50 -18.44 13.42 16.38
C TYR A 50 -19.87 14.00 16.52
N GLY A 51 -20.20 15.06 15.77
CA GLY A 51 -21.53 15.66 15.75
C GLY A 51 -21.86 16.56 16.94
N ASP A 52 -20.87 16.85 17.79
CA ASP A 52 -20.94 17.79 18.91
C ASP A 52 -20.90 19.26 18.45
N PHE A 53 -20.15 19.54 17.38
CA PHE A 53 -20.20 20.80 16.64
C PHE A 53 -20.77 20.56 15.25
N VAL A 54 -21.80 21.33 14.89
CA VAL A 54 -22.44 21.29 13.56
C VAL A 54 -22.82 22.70 13.13
N PRO A 55 -22.55 23.09 11.87
CA PRO A 55 -22.88 24.42 11.37
C PRO A 55 -24.39 24.64 11.44
N SER A 56 -24.79 25.70 12.13
CA SER A 56 -26.19 26.06 12.32
C SER A 56 -26.67 27.05 11.27
N THR A 57 -25.74 27.87 10.75
CA THR A 57 -26.02 28.86 9.70
C THR A 57 -26.11 28.19 8.32
N ASP A 58 -26.90 28.79 7.42
CA ASP A 58 -27.04 28.24 6.07
C ASP A 58 -25.75 28.45 5.26
N GLU A 59 -25.06 29.56 5.48
CA GLU A 59 -23.76 29.86 4.91
C GLU A 59 -22.70 28.87 5.40
N GLY A 60 -22.68 28.56 6.70
CA GLY A 60 -21.77 27.59 7.29
C GLY A 60 -21.99 26.18 6.73
N LYS A 61 -23.25 25.75 6.57
CA LYS A 61 -23.58 24.46 5.94
C LYS A 61 -23.09 24.38 4.50
N ILE A 62 -23.35 25.41 3.70
CA ILE A 62 -22.89 25.48 2.30
C ILE A 62 -21.36 25.45 2.27
N PHE A 63 -20.70 26.22 3.13
CA PHE A 63 -19.26 26.23 3.26
C PHE A 63 -18.71 24.83 3.61
N THR A 64 -19.34 24.11 4.53
CA THR A 64 -18.95 22.75 4.89
C THR A 64 -19.00 21.79 3.71
N VAL A 65 -20.01 21.90 2.83
CA VAL A 65 -20.10 21.08 1.62
C VAL A 65 -18.87 21.29 0.72
N PHE A 66 -18.52 22.55 0.44
CA PHE A 66 -17.34 22.86 -0.37
C PHE A 66 -16.03 22.47 0.31
N PHE A 67 -15.92 22.69 1.62
CA PHE A 67 -14.77 22.29 2.41
C PHE A 67 -14.54 20.77 2.32
N MET A 68 -15.60 19.96 2.47
CA MET A 68 -15.51 18.50 2.35
C MET A 68 -15.07 18.07 0.95
N TRP A 69 -15.67 18.63 -0.10
CA TRP A 69 -15.31 18.26 -1.48
C TRP A 69 -13.85 18.60 -1.80
N THR A 70 -13.39 19.78 -1.39
CA THR A 70 -12.00 20.22 -1.55
C THR A 70 -11.06 19.35 -0.72
N GLY A 71 -11.43 19.04 0.52
CA GLY A 71 -10.64 18.22 1.43
C GLY A 71 -10.43 16.79 0.90
N ILE A 72 -11.48 16.16 0.39
CA ILE A 72 -11.41 14.84 -0.25
C ILE A 72 -10.47 14.86 -1.45
N SER A 73 -10.58 15.88 -2.31
CA SER A 73 -9.72 16.03 -3.49
C SER A 73 -8.24 16.12 -3.14
N ILE A 74 -7.91 16.90 -2.10
CA ILE A 74 -6.54 17.03 -1.59
C ILE A 74 -6.07 15.72 -0.93
N GLY A 75 -6.94 15.03 -0.20
CA GLY A 75 -6.65 13.72 0.39
C GLY A 75 -6.26 12.68 -0.67
N PHE A 76 -7.02 12.61 -1.77
CA PHE A 76 -6.69 11.74 -2.91
C PHE A 76 -5.35 12.11 -3.56
N TYR A 77 -5.08 13.40 -3.75
CA TYR A 77 -3.80 13.86 -4.29
C TYR A 77 -2.61 13.47 -3.40
N LEU A 78 -2.77 13.54 -2.07
CA LEU A 78 -1.75 13.12 -1.12
C LEU A 78 -1.48 11.61 -1.21
N ILE A 79 -2.55 10.79 -1.22
CA ILE A 79 -2.45 9.33 -1.39
C ILE A 79 -1.75 8.99 -2.71
N TYR A 80 -2.13 9.64 -3.80
CA TYR A 80 -1.50 9.46 -5.11
C TYR A 80 0.00 9.77 -5.08
N THR A 81 0.38 10.89 -4.48
CA THR A 81 1.80 11.29 -4.36
C THR A 81 2.60 10.31 -3.52
N ILE A 82 2.03 9.80 -2.43
CA ILE A 82 2.64 8.77 -1.58
C ILE A 82 2.78 7.45 -2.35
N SER A 83 1.76 7.03 -3.11
CA SER A 83 1.82 5.83 -3.94
C SER A 83 2.94 5.92 -4.99
N LYS A 84 3.05 7.06 -5.68
CA LYS A 84 4.14 7.33 -6.63
C LYS A 84 5.52 7.27 -5.96
N TYR A 85 5.65 7.83 -4.75
CA TYR A 85 6.88 7.72 -3.96
C TYR A 85 7.24 6.27 -3.61
N ARG A 86 6.23 5.47 -3.28
CA ARG A 86 6.42 4.06 -2.96
C ARG A 86 6.88 3.27 -4.19
N GLU A 87 6.29 3.48 -5.36
CA GLU A 87 6.69 2.79 -6.59
C GLU A 87 8.16 3.03 -6.95
N GLU A 88 8.62 4.28 -6.94
CA GLU A 88 10.02 4.64 -7.26
C GLU A 88 11.04 3.93 -6.33
N LYS A 89 10.66 3.66 -5.08
CA LYS A 89 11.55 3.10 -4.06
C LYS A 89 11.41 1.58 -3.85
N ILE A 90 10.22 1.05 -4.09
CA ILE A 90 9.89 -0.37 -3.86
C ILE A 90 10.31 -1.22 -5.05
N ASP A 91 10.13 -0.74 -6.29
CA ASP A 91 10.35 -1.57 -7.48
C ASP A 91 11.83 -1.97 -7.63
N HIS A 92 12.75 -1.03 -7.36
CA HIS A 92 14.19 -1.32 -7.36
C HIS A 92 14.65 -2.37 -6.32
N ARG A 93 13.92 -2.56 -5.21
CA ARG A 93 14.26 -3.56 -4.19
C ARG A 93 13.52 -4.88 -4.38
N LEU A 94 12.28 -4.83 -4.86
CA LEU A 94 11.46 -6.02 -5.05
C LEU A 94 11.74 -6.72 -6.36
N PHE A 95 11.96 -6.00 -7.46
CA PHE A 95 12.12 -6.60 -8.78
C PHE A 95 13.25 -7.65 -8.84
N PRO A 96 14.49 -7.41 -8.33
CA PRO A 96 15.52 -8.44 -8.35
C PRO A 96 15.21 -9.63 -7.44
N PHE A 97 14.56 -9.41 -6.29
CA PHE A 97 14.17 -10.48 -5.38
C PHE A 97 13.05 -11.36 -5.97
N VAL A 98 12.02 -10.73 -6.54
CA VAL A 98 10.88 -11.42 -7.17
C VAL A 98 11.33 -12.11 -8.46
N ALA A 99 12.15 -11.46 -9.30
CA ALA A 99 12.73 -12.09 -10.49
C ALA A 99 13.58 -13.31 -10.12
N HIS A 100 14.37 -13.24 -9.04
CA HIS A 100 15.14 -14.38 -8.53
C HIS A 100 14.25 -15.53 -8.02
N ILE A 101 13.12 -15.21 -7.37
CA ILE A 101 12.15 -16.24 -6.94
C ILE A 101 11.46 -16.87 -8.14
N MET A 102 11.01 -16.06 -9.11
CA MET A 102 10.33 -16.53 -10.31
C MET A 102 11.25 -17.39 -11.19
N ASP A 103 12.52 -17.00 -11.36
CA ASP A 103 13.52 -17.79 -12.10
C ASP A 103 13.79 -19.14 -11.42
N ARG A 104 13.93 -19.16 -10.09
CA ARG A 104 14.10 -20.41 -9.33
C ARG A 104 12.90 -21.35 -9.46
N GLY A 105 11.68 -20.81 -9.43
CA GLY A 105 10.45 -21.59 -9.64
C GLY A 105 10.38 -22.18 -11.04
N SER A 106 10.56 -21.35 -12.07
CA SER A 106 10.49 -21.74 -13.48
C SER A 106 11.55 -22.79 -13.88
N LYS A 107 12.80 -22.62 -13.43
CA LYS A 107 13.89 -23.60 -13.68
C LYS A 107 13.60 -24.95 -13.04
N LYS A 108 13.01 -24.97 -11.84
CA LYS A 108 12.66 -26.21 -11.13
C LYS A 108 11.55 -26.97 -11.88
N GLU A 109 10.55 -26.27 -12.38
CA GLU A 109 9.43 -26.84 -13.16
C GLU A 109 9.91 -27.41 -14.50
N LYS A 110 10.70 -26.63 -15.26
CA LYS A 110 11.28 -27.08 -16.55
C LYS A 110 12.19 -28.30 -16.38
N LYS A 111 13.02 -28.31 -15.34
CA LYS A 111 13.92 -29.43 -15.04
C LYS A 111 13.12 -30.69 -14.67
N LYS A 112 12.04 -30.55 -13.90
CA LYS A 112 11.13 -31.66 -13.58
C LYS A 112 10.46 -32.23 -14.83
N LYS A 113 9.97 -31.37 -15.73
CA LYS A 113 9.34 -31.76 -17.00
C LYS A 113 10.33 -32.47 -17.95
N TYR A 114 11.53 -31.92 -18.12
CA TYR A 114 12.58 -32.50 -18.95
C TYR A 114 12.90 -33.95 -18.55
N TYR A 115 13.05 -34.24 -17.25
CA TYR A 115 13.36 -35.60 -16.81
C TYR A 115 12.15 -36.54 -16.74
N SER A 116 10.92 -36.03 -16.67
CA SER A 116 9.72 -36.88 -16.77
C SER A 116 9.46 -37.37 -18.19
N GLU A 117 9.99 -36.67 -19.20
CA GLU A 117 9.87 -37.03 -20.62
C GLU A 117 11.06 -37.89 -21.12
N MET A 118 12.10 -38.06 -20.31
CA MET A 118 13.34 -38.79 -20.65
C MET A 118 13.22 -40.30 -20.40
N SER A 119 13.89 -41.14 -21.21
CA SER A 119 13.86 -42.59 -21.01
C SER A 119 14.41 -42.97 -19.62
N PRO A 120 13.78 -43.92 -18.89
CA PRO A 120 14.23 -44.33 -17.56
C PRO A 120 15.68 -44.80 -17.47
N GLU A 121 16.27 -45.30 -18.56
CA GLU A 121 17.70 -45.68 -18.57
C GLU A 121 18.63 -44.47 -18.53
N GLU A 122 18.24 -43.35 -19.14
CA GLU A 122 19.07 -42.15 -19.32
C GLU A 122 19.05 -41.21 -18.11
N ILE A 123 18.06 -41.34 -17.22
CA ILE A 123 17.92 -40.47 -16.05
C ILE A 123 19.02 -40.75 -15.01
N PRO A 124 19.81 -39.73 -14.60
CA PRO A 124 20.82 -39.85 -13.54
C PRO A 124 20.25 -40.40 -12.23
N ARG A 125 21.01 -41.28 -11.56
CA ARG A 125 20.54 -42.04 -10.37
C ARG A 125 20.15 -41.15 -9.18
N ASP A 126 20.79 -40.00 -9.04
CA ASP A 126 20.53 -38.96 -8.02
C ASP A 126 19.22 -38.20 -8.28
N ILE A 127 18.85 -37.99 -9.54
CA ILE A 127 17.65 -37.26 -9.95
C ILE A 127 16.38 -38.12 -9.87
N ARG A 128 16.49 -39.46 -10.00
CA ARG A 128 15.34 -40.39 -9.93
C ARG A 128 14.52 -40.23 -8.65
N GLN A 129 15.19 -39.91 -7.54
CA GLN A 129 14.57 -39.73 -6.21
C GLN A 129 13.76 -38.43 -6.12
N ILE A 130 14.10 -37.43 -6.93
CA ILE A 130 13.46 -36.11 -6.97
C ILE A 130 12.16 -36.16 -7.79
N ILE A 131 12.13 -37.00 -8.83
CA ILE A 131 10.97 -37.16 -9.72
C ILE A 131 9.96 -38.15 -9.13
N ASN A 132 10.45 -39.22 -8.48
CA ASN A 132 9.62 -40.23 -7.86
C ASN A 132 9.91 -40.36 -6.35
N PRO A 133 9.36 -39.46 -5.52
CA PRO A 133 9.60 -39.43 -4.07
C PRO A 133 8.98 -40.62 -3.32
N ALA A 134 8.20 -41.47 -3.98
CA ALA A 134 7.42 -42.55 -3.36
C ALA A 134 8.18 -43.89 -3.19
N ARG A 135 9.50 -43.95 -3.41
CA ARG A 135 10.30 -45.12 -3.00
C ARG A 135 10.93 -44.83 -1.63
N PRO A 136 10.37 -45.36 -0.52
CA PRO A 136 11.07 -45.31 0.75
C PRO A 136 12.43 -45.96 0.56
N SER A 137 13.49 -45.26 0.96
CA SER A 137 14.84 -45.81 0.97
C SER A 137 14.80 -47.13 1.75
N ALA A 138 15.05 -48.24 1.05
CA ALA A 138 15.25 -49.53 1.68
C ALA A 138 16.52 -49.43 2.52
N LYS A 139 16.38 -48.94 3.76
CA LYS A 139 17.43 -48.95 4.77
C LYS A 139 17.80 -50.40 5.01
N ARG A 140 18.93 -50.78 4.41
CA ARG A 140 19.70 -52.00 4.65
C ARG A 140 19.69 -52.31 6.16
N LYS A 141 18.87 -53.27 6.58
CA LYS A 141 18.92 -53.84 7.94
C LYS A 141 20.28 -54.52 8.07
N ARG A 142 21.26 -53.80 8.62
CA ARG A 142 22.50 -54.40 9.12
C ARG A 142 22.13 -55.13 10.41
N THR A 143 21.91 -56.42 10.30
CA THR A 143 21.82 -57.36 11.42
C THR A 143 23.12 -57.27 12.23
N LYS A 144 23.06 -56.71 13.44
CA LYS A 144 24.07 -56.94 14.48
C LYS A 144 23.76 -58.31 15.09
N LYS A 145 24.67 -59.25 14.92
CA LYS A 145 24.82 -60.41 15.78
C LYS A 145 26.06 -60.16 16.62
#